data_AF-A0A7K6N791-F1
#
_entry.id   AF-A0A7K6N791-F1
#
_cell.length_a   1.000
_cell.length_b   1.000
_cell.length_c   1.000
_cell.angle_alpha   90.00
_cell.angle_beta   90.00
_cell.angle_gamma   90.00
#
_symmetry.space_group_name_H-M   'P 1'
#
loop_
_entity.id
_entity.type
_entity.pdbx_description
1 polymer ?
#
loop_
_entity_poly.entity_id
_entity_poly.type
_entity_poly.pdbx_seq_one_letter_code
_entity_poly.pdbx_strand_id
1 'polypeptide(L)'
;LGEGLGAKETPQQRYQRLQHEVQELVRESTVKESSAEEELTPMALAGQVEGLKQQLVSSHLEKLLGPAATIDFADPDGALAK
;
A
#
# COMPACT_ATOMS: atom_id res chain seq x y z
N LEU A 1 13.07 33.85 33.54
CA LEU A 1 13.10 32.66 32.66
C LEU A 1 13.27 33.22 31.25
N GLY A 2 14.47 33.08 30.68
CA GLY A 2 14.94 33.97 29.61
C GLY A 2 14.37 33.64 28.24
N GLU A 3 13.26 34.28 27.88
CA GLU A 3 12.94 34.61 26.50
C GLU A 3 13.82 35.79 26.10
N GLY A 4 14.71 35.58 25.12
CA GLY A 4 15.67 36.57 24.66
C GLY A 4 15.71 36.61 23.14
N LEU A 5 14.81 37.40 22.55
CA LEU A 5 14.94 37.96 21.21
C LEU A 5 16.32 38.62 21.07
N GLY A 6 17.31 37.91 20.53
CA GLY A 6 18.62 38.49 20.17
C GLY A 6 19.87 37.67 20.51
N ALA A 7 19.80 36.60 21.32
CA ALA A 7 20.95 35.73 21.54
C ALA A 7 20.97 34.59 20.51
N LYS A 8 22.09 34.44 19.77
CA LYS A 8 22.30 33.24 18.95
C LYS A 8 22.20 32.02 19.87
N GLU A 9 21.36 31.05 19.48
CA GLU A 9 21.19 29.81 20.23
C GLU A 9 22.54 29.17 20.55
N THR A 10 22.73 28.73 21.81
CA THR A 10 23.86 27.85 22.14
C THR A 10 23.72 26.53 21.37
N PRO A 11 24.82 25.80 21.11
CA PRO A 11 24.75 24.49 20.45
C PRO A 11 23.76 23.52 21.12
N GLN A 12 23.69 23.54 22.45
CA GLN A 12 22.79 22.70 23.24
C GLN A 12 21.32 23.09 23.05
N GLN A 13 21.00 24.39 23.06
CA GLN A 13 19.64 24.87 22.80
C GLN A 13 19.19 24.54 21.37
N ARG A 14 20.08 24.72 20.39
CA ARG A 14 19.82 24.33 19.00
C ARG A 14 19.54 22.83 18.88
N TYR A 15 20.32 21.99 19.58
CA TYR A 15 20.11 20.55 19.57
C TYR A 15 18.74 20.16 20.14
N GLN A 16 18.34 20.73 21.27
CA GLN A 16 17.03 20.48 21.89
C GLN A 16 15.88 20.91 20.97
N ARG A 17 15.98 22.09 20.36
CA ARG A 17 14.99 22.56 19.38
C ARG A 17 14.88 21.64 18.18
N LEU A 18 16.01 21.26 17.58
CA LEU A 18 16.04 20.34 16.44
C LEU A 18 15.47 18.96 16.80
N GLN A 19 15.77 18.44 17.99
CA GLN A 19 15.17 17.18 18.46
C GLN A 19 13.65 17.25 18.49
N HIS A 20 13.11 18.35 19.02
CA HIS A 20 11.67 18.58 19.08
C HIS A 20 11.07 18.71 17.67
N GLU A 21 11.68 19.51 16.80
CA GLU A 21 11.24 19.69 15.41
C GLU A 21 11.25 18.36 14.63
N VAL A 22 12.29 17.54 14.78
CA VAL A 22 12.35 16.21 14.16
C VAL A 22 11.24 15.31 14.70
N GLN A 23 10.97 15.34 16.00
CA GLN A 23 9.90 14.54 16.59
C GLN A 23 8.52 14.96 16.08
N GLU A 24 8.28 16.27 15.95
CA GLU A 24 7.06 16.81 15.33
C GLU A 24 6.94 16.41 13.86
N LEU A 25 8.02 16.51 13.08
CA LEU A 25 8.03 16.10 11.68
C LEU A 25 7.75 14.60 11.51
N VAL A 26 8.28 13.74 12.40
CA VAL A 26 7.99 12.30 12.38
C VAL A 26 6.52 12.01 12.75
N ARG A 27 5.95 12.76 13.72
CA ARG A 27 4.51 12.65 14.02
C ARG A 27 3.66 13.12 12.84
N GLU A 28 3.99 14.25 12.22
CA GLU A 28 3.31 14.74 11.04
C GLU A 28 3.45 13.80 9.84
N SER A 29 4.61 13.15 9.65
CA SER A 29 4.82 12.20 8.56
C SER A 29 4.05 10.91 8.77
N THR A 30 4.01 10.38 9.99
CA THR A 30 3.20 9.19 10.32
C THR A 30 1.70 9.46 10.21
N VAL A 31 1.24 10.67 10.55
CA VAL A 31 -0.15 11.10 10.31
C VAL A 31 -0.40 11.34 8.82
N LYS A 32 0.57 11.87 8.05
CA LYS A 32 0.44 12.01 6.58
C LYS A 32 0.51 10.68 5.84
N GLU A 33 1.27 9.70 6.31
CA GLU A 33 1.25 8.32 5.82
C GLU A 33 -0.06 7.62 6.21
N SER A 34 -0.64 7.94 7.37
CA SER A 34 -2.01 7.54 7.71
C SER A 34 -3.07 8.30 6.89
N SER A 35 -2.74 9.49 6.37
CA SER A 35 -3.57 10.31 5.47
C SER A 35 -3.34 9.97 4.00
N ALA A 36 -2.47 9.00 3.69
CA ALA A 36 -2.71 8.11 2.55
C ALA A 36 -3.88 7.17 2.90
N GLU A 37 -4.99 7.76 3.32
CA GLU A 37 -6.33 7.24 3.14
C GLU A 37 -6.58 7.24 1.63
N GLU A 38 -5.87 6.38 0.88
CA GLU A 38 -6.57 5.74 -0.21
C GLU A 38 -7.69 4.98 0.49
N GLU A 39 -8.90 5.51 0.39
CA GLU A 39 -10.10 5.08 1.08
C GLU A 39 -10.16 3.53 1.15
N LEU A 40 -9.64 2.95 2.24
CA LEU A 40 -9.81 1.54 2.56
C LEU A 40 -11.24 1.35 3.08
N THR A 41 -12.20 1.75 2.24
CA THR A 41 -13.60 1.44 2.47
C THR A 41 -13.71 -0.09 2.52
N PRO A 42 -14.60 -0.63 3.38
CA PRO A 42 -14.86 -2.06 3.41
C PRO A 42 -15.14 -2.65 2.03
N MET A 43 -15.72 -1.85 1.12
CA MET A 43 -16.00 -2.27 -0.25
C MET A 43 -14.74 -2.35 -1.13
N ALA A 44 -13.80 -1.40 -1.03
CA ALA A 44 -12.51 -1.49 -1.73
C ALA A 44 -11.71 -2.70 -1.25
N LEU A 45 -11.69 -2.95 0.06
CA LEU A 45 -11.05 -4.14 0.64
C LEU A 45 -11.73 -5.44 0.17
N ALA A 46 -13.06 -5.49 0.14
CA ALA A 46 -13.78 -6.64 -0.38
C ALA A 46 -13.45 -6.91 -1.85
N GLY A 47 -13.37 -5.87 -2.68
CA GLY A 47 -12.95 -5.99 -4.09
C GLY A 47 -11.52 -6.52 -4.25
N GLN A 48 -10.58 -6.06 -3.41
CA GLN A 48 -9.22 -6.59 -3.40
C GLN A 48 -9.17 -8.08 -2.99
N VAL A 49 -9.92 -8.45 -1.95
CA VAL A 49 -10.02 -9.85 -1.49
C VAL A 49 -10.66 -10.74 -2.55
N GLU A 50 -11.70 -10.28 -3.25
CA GLU A 50 -12.33 -10.96 -4.37
C GLU A 50 -11.32 -11.20 -5.51
N GLY A 51 -10.52 -10.19 -5.86
CA GLY A 51 -9.46 -10.29 -6.86
C GLY A 51 -8.38 -11.31 -6.49
N LEU A 52 -7.90 -11.26 -5.24
CA LEU A 52 -6.91 -12.22 -4.74
C LEU A 52 -7.45 -13.66 -4.73
N LYS A 53 -8.73 -13.85 -4.35
CA LYS A 53 -9.40 -15.16 -4.44
C LYS A 53 -9.41 -15.67 -5.88
N GLN A 54 -9.74 -14.81 -6.85
CA GLN A 54 -9.78 -15.20 -8.25
C GLN A 54 -8.39 -15.62 -8.76
N GLN A 55 -7.34 -14.90 -8.39
CA GLN A 55 -5.96 -15.27 -8.73
C GLN A 55 -5.56 -16.63 -8.15
N LEU A 56 -5.91 -16.89 -6.89
CA LEU A 56 -5.63 -18.15 -6.23
C LEU A 56 -6.33 -19.33 -6.94
N VAL A 57 -7.62 -19.16 -7.28
CA VAL A 57 -8.39 -20.19 -7.99
C VAL A 57 -7.79 -20.44 -9.38
N SER A 58 -7.47 -19.39 -10.13
CA SER A 58 -6.86 -19.53 -11.46
C SER A 58 -5.50 -20.25 -11.39
N SER A 59 -4.64 -19.89 -10.44
CA SER A 59 -3.36 -20.57 -10.24
C SER A 59 -3.52 -22.04 -9.86
N HIS A 60 -4.52 -22.36 -9.03
CA HIS A 60 -4.83 -23.74 -8.68
C HIS A 60 -5.35 -24.54 -9.88
N LEU A 61 -6.23 -23.95 -10.69
CA LEU A 61 -6.75 -24.56 -11.91
C LEU A 61 -5.63 -24.82 -12.93
N GLU A 62 -4.71 -23.87 -13.14
CA GLU A 62 -3.54 -24.05 -14.00
C GLU A 62 -2.68 -25.23 -13.55
N LYS A 63 -2.46 -25.38 -12.23
CA LYS A 63 -1.73 -26.53 -11.67
C LYS A 63 -2.44 -27.86 -11.90
N LEU A 64 -3.77 -27.90 -11.83
CA LEU A 64 -4.55 -29.12 -12.00
C LEU A 64 -4.68 -29.53 -13.47
N LEU A 65 -4.94 -28.56 -14.35
CA LEU A 65 -5.21 -28.81 -15.76
C LEU A 65 -3.92 -28.87 -16.60
N GLY A 66 -2.83 -28.28 -16.09
CA GLY A 66 -1.55 -28.19 -16.77
C GLY A 66 -1.50 -27.06 -17.80
N PRO A 67 -0.30 -26.69 -18.28
CA PRO A 67 -0.07 -25.52 -19.14
C PRO A 67 -0.68 -25.64 -20.55
N ALA A 68 -1.12 -26.84 -20.96
CA ALA A 68 -1.76 -27.09 -22.25
C ALA A 68 -3.30 -26.98 -22.20
N ALA A 69 -3.88 -26.76 -21.02
CA ALA A 69 -5.32 -26.62 -20.87
C ALA A 69 -5.79 -25.21 -21.20
N THR A 70 -5.77 -24.86 -22.48
CA THR A 70 -6.43 -23.66 -23.00
C THR A 70 -7.92 -23.97 -23.16
N ILE A 71 -8.76 -23.43 -22.28
CA ILE A 71 -10.22 -23.50 -22.43
C ILE A 71 -10.66 -22.32 -23.28
N ASP A 72 -10.98 -22.58 -24.55
CA ASP A 72 -11.71 -21.63 -25.38
C ASP A 72 -13.21 -21.80 -25.10
N PHE A 73 -13.81 -20.85 -24.37
CA PHE A 73 -15.24 -20.87 -24.10
C PHE A 73 -16.10 -20.68 -25.35
N ALA A 74 -15.54 -20.18 -26.45
CA ALA A 74 -16.23 -20.06 -27.73
C ALA A 74 -16.17 -21.36 -28.56
N ASP A 75 -15.23 -22.25 -28.26
CA ASP A 75 -15.05 -23.53 -28.96
C ASP A 75 -14.53 -24.63 -27.99
N PRO A 76 -15.37 -25.11 -27.07
CA PRO A 76 -14.93 -26.06 -26.03
C PRO A 76 -14.48 -27.42 -26.59
N ASP A 77 -14.99 -27.81 -27.76
CA ASP A 77 -14.65 -29.07 -28.44
C ASP A 77 -13.53 -28.90 -29.49
N GLY A 78 -13.05 -27.66 -29.73
CA GLY A 78 -12.04 -27.37 -30.76
C GLY A 78 -12.54 -27.64 -32.20
N ALA A 79 -13.85 -27.60 -32.42
CA ALA A 79 -14.47 -27.99 -33.68
C ALA A 79 -14.52 -26.85 -34.73
N LEU A 80 -14.28 -25.60 -34.32
CA LEU A 80 -14.25 -24.42 -35.18
C LEU A 80 -12.88 -24.19 -35.84
N ALA A 81 -11.81 -24.81 -35.32
CA ALA A 81 -10.51 -24.82 -35.97
C ALA A 81 -10.48 -25.84 -37.14
N LYS A 82 -10.60 -25.34 -38.37
CA LYS A 82 -10.25 -26.04 -39.62
C LYS A 82 -9.18 -25.27 -40.39
#